data_AF-A3DET7-F1
#
_entry.id   AF-A3DET7-F1
#
_cell.length_a   1.000
_cell.length_b   1.000
_cell.length_c   1.000
_cell.angle_alpha   90.00
_cell.angle_beta   90.00
_cell.angle_gamma   90.00
#
_symmetry.space_group_name_H-M   'P 1'
#
loop_
_entity.id
_entity.type
_entity.pdbx_description
1 polymer ?
#
loop_
_entity_poly.entity_id
_entity_poly.type
_entity_poly.pdbx_seq_one_letter_code
_entity_poly.pdbx_strand_id
1 'polypeptide(L)'
;MAGKAEGSQDYIREIETHIDKTLEHSDIITKLTESMSEITEKNQNNIECIVENVNKINTSNQQTIEEFEYIRQNNELINEALQVINSVSEQTNLLALNASIEAARAGEAGKGFPVVAMEIRKLADQSNASAQNITDILNKMGEGTNQSLKAINLTQTNIFDTLELLENTEKDFSQMYNCQNSVINEIIQSEKLIKKLEDDIQAIKSVMGQTLSEFEATSSEISDISNVLEELNKSFQAISDFAEDVQTSSNRLIEK
;
A
#
# COMPACT_ATOMS: atom_id res chain seq x y z
N MET A 1 -25.81 -20.38 50.00
CA MET A 1 -24.79 -19.35 49.71
C MET A 1 -23.50 -19.96 49.14
N ALA A 2 -23.14 -21.21 49.48
CA ALA A 2 -22.07 -21.96 48.80
C ALA A 2 -22.12 -21.88 47.25
N GLY A 3 -23.28 -22.07 46.63
CA GLY A 3 -23.41 -21.95 45.16
C GLY A 3 -23.16 -20.55 44.58
N LYS A 4 -23.24 -19.46 45.38
CA LYS A 4 -22.85 -18.12 44.92
C LYS A 4 -21.33 -17.91 44.96
N ALA A 5 -20.65 -18.55 45.92
CA ALA A 5 -19.19 -18.54 45.99
C ALA A 5 -18.57 -19.41 44.88
N GLU A 6 -19.18 -20.56 44.60
CA GLU A 6 -18.82 -21.45 43.48
C GLU A 6 -18.98 -20.72 42.13
N GLY A 7 -20.11 -20.06 41.90
CA GLY A 7 -20.30 -19.24 40.69
C GLY A 7 -19.31 -18.07 40.57
N SER A 8 -18.85 -17.50 41.68
CA SER A 8 -17.82 -16.44 41.66
C SER A 8 -16.42 -16.99 41.30
N GLN A 9 -16.11 -18.24 41.67
CA GLN A 9 -14.88 -18.89 41.24
C GLN A 9 -14.90 -19.20 39.75
N ASP A 10 -16.05 -19.59 39.20
CA ASP A 10 -16.20 -19.82 37.76
C ASP A 10 -15.96 -18.53 36.96
N TYR A 11 -16.52 -17.40 37.39
CA TYR A 11 -16.25 -16.10 36.76
C TYR A 11 -14.77 -15.73 36.78
N ILE A 12 -14.06 -15.96 37.89
CA ILE A 12 -12.63 -15.70 37.96
C ILE A 12 -11.87 -16.55 36.93
N ARG A 13 -12.21 -17.83 36.83
CA ARG A 13 -11.58 -18.74 35.86
C ARG A 13 -11.85 -18.33 34.41
N GLU A 14 -13.05 -17.83 34.12
CA GLU A 14 -13.36 -17.25 32.81
C GLU A 14 -12.51 -16.00 32.51
N ILE A 15 -12.34 -15.11 33.48
CA ILE A 15 -11.50 -13.91 33.29
C ILE A 15 -10.04 -14.30 33.06
N GLU A 16 -9.49 -15.24 33.82
CA GLU A 16 -8.12 -15.76 33.59
C GLU A 16 -7.97 -16.33 32.16
N THR A 17 -8.97 -17.07 31.69
CA THR A 17 -8.99 -17.59 30.31
C THR A 17 -9.02 -16.46 29.27
N HIS A 18 -9.75 -15.36 29.54
CA HIS A 18 -9.76 -14.19 28.66
C HIS A 18 -8.43 -13.43 28.68
N ILE A 19 -7.76 -13.35 29.83
CA ILE A 19 -6.41 -12.78 29.93
C ILE A 19 -5.44 -13.55 29.04
N ASP A 20 -5.38 -14.87 29.17
CA ASP A 20 -4.47 -15.72 28.39
C ASP A 20 -4.70 -15.52 26.88
N LYS A 21 -5.96 -15.52 26.43
CA LYS A 21 -6.32 -15.27 25.03
C LYS A 21 -5.94 -13.87 24.55
N THR A 22 -6.06 -12.86 25.41
CA THR A 22 -5.71 -11.48 25.06
C THR A 22 -4.20 -11.32 24.93
N LEU A 23 -3.41 -11.99 25.77
CA LEU A 23 -1.96 -12.06 25.63
C LEU A 23 -1.54 -12.80 24.35
N GLU A 24 -2.17 -13.93 24.05
CA GLU A 24 -1.93 -14.66 22.79
C GLU A 24 -2.22 -13.77 21.56
N HIS A 25 -3.36 -13.07 21.55
CA HIS A 25 -3.68 -12.12 20.48
C HIS A 25 -2.67 -10.96 20.41
N SER A 26 -2.17 -10.46 21.53
CA SER A 26 -1.17 -9.38 21.58
C SER A 26 0.16 -9.80 20.94
N ASP A 27 0.62 -11.02 21.21
CA ASP A 27 1.81 -11.61 20.56
C ASP A 27 1.61 -11.77 19.05
N ILE A 28 0.43 -12.25 18.62
CA ILE A 28 0.10 -12.37 17.20
C ILE A 28 0.11 -10.99 16.50
N ILE A 29 -0.53 -9.97 17.09
CA ILE A 29 -0.55 -8.61 16.51
C ILE A 29 0.86 -8.04 16.43
N THR A 30 1.72 -8.28 17.43
CA THR A 30 3.12 -7.86 17.41
C THR A 30 3.86 -8.44 16.21
N LYS A 31 3.81 -9.77 16.03
CA LYS A 31 4.43 -10.47 14.88
C LYS A 31 3.90 -10.01 13.53
N LEU A 32 2.59 -9.76 13.43
CA LEU A 32 1.98 -9.21 12.22
C LEU A 32 2.48 -7.79 11.94
N THR A 33 2.64 -6.97 12.97
CA THR A 33 3.11 -5.58 12.83
C THR A 33 4.60 -5.54 12.43
N GLU A 34 5.43 -6.42 12.99
CA GLU A 34 6.83 -6.59 12.59
C GLU A 34 6.92 -6.99 11.11
N SER A 35 6.17 -8.01 10.68
CA SER A 35 6.11 -8.43 9.28
C SER A 35 5.63 -7.29 8.35
N MET A 36 4.68 -6.48 8.82
CA MET A 36 4.19 -5.33 8.07
C MET A 36 5.26 -4.24 7.93
N SER A 37 6.08 -4.04 8.97
CA SER A 37 7.20 -3.10 8.96
C SER A 37 8.26 -3.51 7.94
N GLU A 38 8.65 -4.78 7.90
CA GLU A 38 9.59 -5.31 6.90
C GLU A 38 9.08 -5.11 5.47
N ILE A 39 7.79 -5.37 5.21
CA ILE A 39 7.17 -5.15 3.90
C ILE A 39 7.16 -3.65 3.55
N THR A 40 6.91 -2.78 4.52
CA THR A 40 6.91 -1.32 4.34
C THR A 40 8.28 -0.81 3.95
N GLU A 41 9.32 -1.21 4.68
CA GLU A 41 10.71 -0.86 4.40
C GLU A 41 11.14 -1.36 3.02
N LYS A 42 10.82 -2.61 2.68
CA LYS A 42 11.08 -3.16 1.34
C LYS A 42 10.40 -2.33 0.25
N ASN A 43 9.17 -1.90 0.47
CA ASN A 43 8.45 -1.10 -0.52
C ASN A 43 9.03 0.31 -0.66
N GLN A 44 9.50 0.94 0.42
CA GLN A 44 10.23 2.21 0.35
C GLN A 44 11.49 2.08 -0.51
N ASN A 45 12.30 1.04 -0.29
CA ASN A 45 13.47 0.75 -1.13
C ASN A 45 13.11 0.53 -2.61
N ASN A 46 11.98 -0.14 -2.88
CA ASN A 46 11.49 -0.31 -4.25
C ASN A 46 11.10 1.04 -4.89
N ILE A 47 10.49 1.96 -4.14
CA ILE A 47 10.14 3.30 -4.63
C ILE A 47 11.40 4.07 -5.01
N GLU A 48 12.45 4.04 -4.19
CA GLU A 48 13.74 4.66 -4.51
C GLU A 48 14.33 4.10 -5.82
N CYS A 49 14.29 2.78 -6.00
CA CYS A 49 14.74 2.14 -7.24
C CYS A 49 13.91 2.56 -8.46
N ILE A 50 12.59 2.70 -8.30
CA ILE A 50 11.70 3.17 -9.37
C ILE A 50 12.03 4.61 -9.74
N VAL A 51 12.22 5.50 -8.76
CA VAL A 51 12.63 6.89 -8.99
C VAL A 51 13.94 6.95 -9.79
N GLU A 52 14.94 6.15 -9.42
CA GLU A 52 16.20 6.07 -10.16
C GLU A 52 15.99 5.63 -11.62
N ASN A 53 15.16 4.62 -11.85
CA ASN A 53 14.85 4.15 -13.20
C ASN A 53 14.08 5.19 -14.03
N VAL A 54 13.12 5.89 -13.43
CA VAL A 54 12.38 6.97 -14.10
C VAL A 54 13.33 8.10 -14.49
N ASN A 55 14.30 8.46 -13.64
CA ASN A 55 15.33 9.44 -13.97
C ASN A 55 16.25 8.99 -15.12
N LYS A 56 16.61 7.70 -15.17
CA LYS A 56 17.35 7.13 -16.31
C LYS A 56 16.55 7.22 -17.61
N ILE A 57 15.25 6.90 -17.56
CA ILE A 57 14.35 7.03 -18.73
C ILE A 57 14.27 8.50 -19.17
N ASN A 58 14.13 9.44 -18.23
CA ASN A 58 14.11 10.87 -18.55
C ASN A 58 15.38 11.33 -19.26
N THR A 59 16.55 10.88 -18.76
CA THR A 59 17.85 11.17 -19.40
C THR A 59 17.92 10.57 -20.81
N SER A 60 17.50 9.32 -20.99
CA SER A 60 17.46 8.67 -22.31
C SER A 60 16.51 9.37 -23.28
N ASN A 61 15.37 9.87 -22.79
CA ASN A 61 14.44 10.65 -23.61
C ASN A 61 15.07 11.97 -24.07
N GLN A 62 15.78 12.67 -23.18
CA GLN A 62 16.49 13.91 -23.53
C GLN A 62 17.53 13.67 -24.63
N GLN A 63 18.33 12.60 -24.51
CA GLN A 63 19.28 12.20 -25.55
C GLN A 63 18.59 11.89 -26.88
N THR A 64 17.46 11.19 -26.84
CA THR A 64 16.69 10.85 -28.05
C THR A 64 16.14 12.12 -28.74
N ILE A 65 15.72 13.13 -27.97
CA ILE A 65 15.30 14.43 -28.52
C ILE A 65 16.46 15.10 -29.25
N GLU A 66 17.66 15.12 -28.66
CA GLU A 66 18.86 15.69 -29.30
C GLU A 66 19.21 14.97 -30.61
N GLU A 67 19.12 13.64 -30.65
CA GLU A 67 19.35 12.85 -31.86
C GLU A 67 18.33 13.18 -32.97
N PHE A 68 17.05 13.33 -32.63
CA PHE A 68 16.03 13.72 -33.61
C PHE A 68 16.21 15.16 -34.12
N GLU A 69 16.63 16.08 -33.27
CA GLU A 69 16.98 17.44 -33.68
C GLU A 69 18.19 17.44 -34.63
N TYR A 70 19.19 16.61 -34.38
CA TYR A 70 20.32 16.41 -35.30
C TYR A 70 19.86 15.82 -36.65
N ILE A 71 18.96 14.83 -36.65
CA ILE A 71 18.37 14.29 -37.89
C ILE A 71 17.60 15.37 -38.65
N ARG A 72 16.83 16.22 -37.95
CA ARG A 72 16.09 17.33 -38.57
C ARG A 72 17.03 18.30 -39.28
N GLN A 73 18.12 18.72 -38.62
CA GLN A 73 19.12 19.61 -39.21
C GLN A 73 19.79 18.99 -40.44
N ASN A 74 20.16 17.71 -40.39
CA ASN A 74 20.74 17.04 -41.56
C ASN A 74 19.75 16.94 -42.72
N ASN A 75 18.47 16.69 -42.43
CA ASN A 75 17.41 16.69 -43.44
C ASN A 75 17.28 18.04 -44.16
N GLU A 76 17.38 19.14 -43.42
CA GLU A 76 17.37 20.50 -43.98
C GLU A 76 18.57 20.72 -44.91
N LEU A 77 19.78 20.36 -44.46
CA LEU A 77 21.00 20.48 -45.28
C LEU A 77 20.95 19.64 -46.56
N ILE A 78 20.41 18.42 -46.49
CA ILE A 78 20.26 17.57 -47.68
C ILE A 78 19.24 18.18 -48.65
N ASN A 79 18.13 18.71 -48.14
CA ASN A 79 17.14 19.40 -48.97
C ASN A 79 17.74 20.63 -49.68
N GLU A 80 18.58 21.42 -49.01
CA GLU A 80 19.32 22.53 -49.63
C GLU A 80 20.23 22.02 -50.77
N ALA A 81 20.97 20.93 -50.54
CA ALA A 81 21.82 20.33 -51.57
C ALA A 81 21.01 19.81 -52.77
N LEU A 82 19.83 19.23 -52.54
CA LEU A 82 18.94 18.78 -53.61
C LEU A 82 18.37 19.94 -54.44
N GLN A 83 18.09 21.10 -53.81
CA GLN A 83 17.69 22.29 -54.55
C GLN A 83 18.79 22.75 -55.51
N VAL A 84 20.06 22.69 -55.10
CA VAL A 84 21.21 22.98 -55.97
C VAL A 84 21.30 21.97 -57.12
N ILE A 85 21.14 20.66 -56.84
CA ILE A 85 21.18 19.62 -57.87
C ILE A 85 20.06 19.80 -58.90
N ASN A 86 18.84 20.12 -58.45
CA ASN A 86 17.71 20.43 -59.32
C ASN A 86 18.02 21.64 -60.21
N SER A 87 18.56 22.72 -59.62
CA SER A 87 18.94 23.92 -60.39
C SER A 87 20.02 23.63 -61.44
N VAL A 88 21.06 22.86 -61.09
CA VAL A 88 22.12 22.45 -62.02
C VAL A 88 21.58 21.54 -63.13
N SER A 89 20.70 20.61 -62.78
CA SER A 89 20.08 19.70 -63.74
C SER A 89 19.16 20.45 -64.71
N GLU A 90 18.37 21.41 -64.23
CA GLU A 90 17.54 22.28 -65.08
C GLU A 90 18.40 23.16 -66.02
N GLN A 91 19.48 23.76 -65.52
CA GLN A 91 20.43 24.51 -66.35
C GLN A 91 21.11 23.61 -67.40
N THR A 92 21.51 22.40 -67.02
CA THR A 92 22.12 21.42 -67.92
C THR A 92 21.13 20.98 -69.01
N ASN A 93 19.86 20.80 -68.64
CA ASN A 93 18.78 20.50 -69.57
C ASN A 93 18.59 21.62 -70.61
N LEU A 94 18.59 22.88 -70.15
CA LEU A 94 18.51 24.05 -71.03
C LEU A 94 19.74 24.20 -71.93
N LEU A 95 20.95 23.96 -71.41
CA LEU A 95 22.18 23.97 -72.20
C LEU A 95 22.18 22.88 -73.27
N ALA A 96 21.75 21.66 -72.91
CA ALA A 96 21.62 20.56 -73.85
C ALA A 96 20.59 20.84 -74.95
N LEU A 97 19.47 21.47 -74.60
CA LEU A 97 18.48 21.92 -75.57
C LEU A 97 19.08 22.94 -76.56
N ASN A 98 19.78 23.96 -76.04
CA ASN A 98 20.45 24.95 -76.88
C ASN A 98 21.52 24.33 -77.79
N ALA A 99 22.30 23.38 -77.28
CA ALA A 99 23.30 22.65 -78.06
C ALA A 99 22.66 21.80 -79.17
N SER A 100 21.52 21.16 -78.90
CA SER A 100 20.76 20.40 -79.91
C SER A 100 20.24 21.30 -81.03
N ILE A 101 19.74 22.49 -80.69
CA ILE A 101 19.29 23.51 -81.66
C ILE A 101 20.45 23.99 -82.54
N GLU A 102 21.59 24.34 -81.93
CA GLU A 102 22.73 24.87 -82.68
C GLU A 102 23.40 23.78 -83.54
N ALA A 103 23.40 22.53 -83.09
CA ALA A 103 23.86 21.39 -83.88
C ALA A 103 23.00 21.13 -85.12
N ALA A 104 21.67 21.30 -85.01
CA ALA A 104 20.77 21.25 -86.16
C ALA A 104 21.02 22.41 -87.14
N ARG A 105 21.40 23.58 -86.62
CA ARG A 105 21.71 24.79 -87.41
C ARG A 105 23.03 24.68 -88.18
N ALA A 106 24.01 23.94 -87.66
CA ALA A 106 25.32 23.71 -88.29
C ALA A 106 25.30 22.72 -89.49
N GLY A 107 24.16 22.06 -89.76
CA GLY A 107 23.98 21.19 -90.93
C GLY A 107 24.92 19.97 -90.94
N GLU A 108 25.62 19.72 -92.06
CA GLU A 108 26.55 18.59 -92.24
C GLU A 108 27.68 18.55 -91.18
N ALA A 109 28.18 19.71 -90.76
CA ALA A 109 29.27 19.83 -89.78
C ALA A 109 28.84 19.43 -88.36
N GLY A 110 27.54 19.43 -88.07
CA GLY A 110 26.97 19.16 -86.75
C GLY A 110 26.48 17.73 -86.53
N LYS A 111 26.49 16.83 -87.52
CA LYS A 111 25.74 15.54 -87.51
C LYS A 111 25.88 14.64 -86.27
N GLY A 112 27.00 14.69 -85.54
CA GLY A 112 27.20 13.90 -84.31
C GLY A 112 26.72 14.56 -83.00
N PHE A 113 26.63 15.89 -82.98
CA PHE A 113 26.30 16.67 -81.77
C PHE A 113 24.85 16.52 -81.28
N PRO A 114 23.81 16.35 -82.13
CA PRO A 114 22.44 16.18 -81.66
C PRO A 114 22.25 14.92 -80.80
N VAL A 115 22.99 13.85 -81.09
CA VAL A 115 22.95 12.60 -80.32
C VAL A 115 23.51 12.82 -78.91
N VAL A 116 24.65 13.51 -78.82
CA VAL A 116 25.28 13.86 -77.53
C VAL A 116 24.38 14.80 -76.74
N ALA A 117 23.83 15.84 -77.38
CA ALA A 117 22.93 16.78 -76.73
C ALA A 117 21.65 16.11 -76.21
N MET A 118 21.09 15.14 -76.95
CA MET A 118 19.93 14.36 -76.49
C MET A 118 20.27 13.47 -75.29
N GLU A 119 21.45 12.85 -75.26
CA GLU A 119 21.88 12.03 -74.11
C GLU A 119 22.13 12.90 -72.86
N ILE A 120 22.77 14.07 -73.00
CA ILE A 120 22.95 15.03 -71.89
C ILE A 120 21.59 15.47 -71.34
N ARG A 121 20.63 15.77 -72.24
CA ARG A 121 19.27 16.16 -71.85
C ARG A 121 18.58 15.06 -71.04
N LYS A 122 18.68 13.81 -71.50
CA LYS A 122 18.13 12.64 -70.82
C LYS A 122 18.76 12.44 -69.44
N LEU A 123 20.08 12.61 -69.30
CA LEU A 123 20.78 12.53 -68.02
C LEU A 123 20.35 13.64 -67.05
N ALA A 124 20.12 14.84 -67.56
CA ALA A 124 19.60 15.97 -66.78
C ALA A 124 18.17 15.71 -66.28
N ASP A 125 17.28 15.23 -67.15
CA ASP A 125 15.91 14.84 -66.78
C ASP A 125 15.91 13.69 -65.75
N GLN A 126 16.79 12.70 -65.89
CA GLN A 126 16.97 11.61 -64.92
C GLN A 126 17.50 12.11 -63.57
N SER A 127 18.41 13.09 -63.56
CA SER A 127 18.95 13.69 -62.34
C SER A 127 17.86 14.46 -61.58
N ASN A 128 17.06 15.27 -62.28
CA ASN A 128 15.89 15.95 -61.69
C ASN A 128 14.89 14.96 -61.09
N ALA A 129 14.52 13.91 -61.83
CA ALA A 129 13.59 12.89 -61.33
C ALA A 129 14.14 12.19 -60.08
N SER A 130 15.44 11.91 -60.05
CA SER A 130 16.09 11.30 -58.88
C SER A 130 16.12 12.23 -57.68
N ALA A 131 16.45 13.51 -57.87
CA ALA A 131 16.44 14.51 -56.81
C ALA A 131 15.03 14.74 -56.24
N GLN A 132 13.99 14.73 -57.08
CA GLN A 132 12.60 14.78 -56.62
C GLN A 132 12.23 13.56 -55.78
N ASN A 133 12.60 12.36 -56.22
CA ASN A 133 12.35 11.13 -55.45
C ASN A 133 13.05 11.15 -54.08
N ILE A 134 14.29 11.68 -54.01
CA ILE A 134 14.99 11.83 -52.72
C ILE A 134 14.27 12.86 -51.85
N THR A 135 13.80 13.98 -52.41
CA THR A 135 13.02 14.99 -51.68
C THR A 135 11.77 14.38 -51.04
N ASP A 136 11.05 13.54 -51.77
CA ASP A 136 9.86 12.84 -51.24
C ASP A 136 10.20 11.88 -50.10
N ILE A 137 11.37 11.21 -50.16
CA ILE A 137 11.86 10.35 -49.07
C ILE A 137 12.20 11.19 -47.83
N LEU A 138 12.87 12.32 -47.99
CA LEU A 138 13.23 13.22 -46.88
C LEU A 138 11.98 13.81 -46.21
N ASN A 139 10.97 14.18 -47.00
CA ASN A 139 9.69 14.65 -46.46
C ASN A 139 9.02 13.58 -45.57
N LYS A 140 8.96 12.32 -46.04
CA LYS A 140 8.46 11.20 -45.22
C LYS A 140 9.30 10.96 -43.98
N MET A 141 10.63 11.11 -44.07
CA MET A 141 11.51 11.00 -42.91
C MET A 141 11.28 12.12 -41.89
N GLY A 142 11.00 13.34 -42.37
CA GLY A 142 10.61 14.48 -41.54
C GLY A 142 9.27 14.26 -40.83
N GLU A 143 8.27 13.73 -41.52
CA GLU A 143 6.99 13.34 -40.91
C GLU A 143 7.17 12.28 -39.82
N GLY A 144 7.95 11.22 -40.10
CA GLY A 144 8.26 10.18 -39.12
C GLY A 144 9.01 10.71 -37.90
N THR A 145 9.98 11.60 -38.11
CA THR A 145 10.71 12.30 -37.04
C THR A 145 9.77 13.11 -36.15
N ASN A 146 8.87 13.90 -36.74
CA ASN A 146 7.89 14.69 -36.00
C ASN A 146 6.92 13.81 -35.20
N GLN A 147 6.51 12.66 -35.74
CA GLN A 147 5.67 11.71 -35.02
C GLN A 147 6.39 11.11 -33.82
N SER A 148 7.66 10.70 -33.98
CA SER A 148 8.48 10.18 -32.87
C SER A 148 8.70 11.23 -31.79
N LEU A 149 8.99 12.48 -32.15
CA LEU A 149 9.12 13.58 -31.18
C LEU A 149 7.83 13.81 -30.37
N LYS A 150 6.65 13.70 -31.00
CA LYS A 150 5.37 13.78 -30.27
C LYS A 150 5.23 12.65 -29.24
N ALA A 151 5.61 11.42 -29.59
CA ALA A 151 5.57 10.27 -28.68
C ALA A 151 6.54 10.43 -27.50
N ILE A 152 7.73 10.99 -27.74
CA ILE A 152 8.70 11.28 -26.68
C ILE A 152 8.19 12.36 -25.74
N ASN A 153 7.60 13.45 -26.26
CA ASN A 153 7.00 14.49 -25.43
C ASN A 153 5.87 13.94 -24.54
N LEU A 154 5.03 13.04 -25.06
CA LEU A 154 4.02 12.36 -24.25
C LEU A 154 4.65 11.50 -23.15
N THR A 155 5.74 10.81 -23.46
CA THR A 155 6.49 10.01 -22.48
C THR A 155 7.09 10.91 -21.40
N GLN A 156 7.54 12.11 -21.74
CA GLN A 156 8.02 13.10 -20.78
C GLN A 156 6.91 13.56 -19.84
N THR A 157 5.70 13.81 -20.33
CA THR A 157 4.54 14.08 -19.45
C THR A 157 4.27 12.91 -18.50
N ASN A 158 4.23 11.68 -19.02
CA ASN A 158 3.99 10.49 -18.19
C ASN A 158 5.06 10.30 -17.10
N ILE A 159 6.30 10.69 -17.37
CA ILE A 159 7.39 10.68 -16.38
C ILE A 159 7.07 11.63 -15.23
N PHE A 160 6.63 12.86 -15.52
CA PHE A 160 6.26 13.83 -14.47
C PHE A 160 5.10 13.31 -13.61
N ASP A 161 4.03 12.81 -14.25
CA ASP A 161 2.88 12.25 -13.53
C ASP A 161 3.30 11.05 -12.65
N THR A 162 4.22 10.22 -13.15
CA THR A 162 4.76 9.08 -12.40
C THR A 162 5.57 9.53 -11.19
N LEU A 163 6.40 10.58 -11.31
CA LEU A 163 7.18 11.11 -10.19
C LEU A 163 6.28 11.68 -9.10
N GLU A 164 5.21 12.39 -9.46
CA GLU A 164 4.23 12.90 -8.49
C GLU A 164 3.50 11.76 -7.76
N LEU A 165 3.13 10.68 -8.47
CA LEU A 165 2.54 9.49 -7.85
C LEU A 165 3.51 8.80 -6.88
N LEU A 166 4.80 8.74 -7.23
CA LEU A 166 5.82 8.14 -6.36
C LEU A 166 6.04 8.96 -5.09
N GLU A 167 6.05 10.29 -5.17
CA GLU A 167 6.15 11.18 -4.01
C GLU A 167 4.97 10.97 -3.03
N ASN A 168 3.75 10.88 -3.55
CA ASN A 168 2.58 10.57 -2.73
C ASN A 168 2.67 9.17 -2.10
N THR A 169 3.15 8.18 -2.86
CA THR A 169 3.33 6.81 -2.38
C THR A 169 4.39 6.72 -1.28
N GLU A 170 5.49 7.47 -1.38
CA GLU A 170 6.52 7.57 -0.35
C GLU A 170 5.94 8.10 0.96
N LYS A 171 5.12 9.16 0.88
CA LYS A 171 4.42 9.74 2.02
C LYS A 171 3.46 8.74 2.67
N ASP A 172 2.71 7.98 1.87
CA ASP A 172 1.79 6.95 2.37
C ASP A 172 2.55 5.86 3.15
N PHE A 173 3.71 5.41 2.65
CA PHE A 173 4.54 4.46 3.39
C PHE A 173 5.10 5.03 4.69
N SER A 174 5.50 6.31 4.70
CA SER A 174 5.93 6.99 5.94
C SER A 174 4.80 7.05 6.98
N GLN A 175 3.57 7.34 6.54
CA GLN A 175 2.40 7.30 7.43
C GLN A 175 2.11 5.88 7.93
N MET A 176 2.26 4.87 7.07
CA MET A 176 2.07 3.47 7.42
C MET A 176 3.06 3.02 8.50
N TYR A 177 4.33 3.42 8.38
CA TYR A 177 5.36 3.16 9.40
C TYR A 177 5.01 3.80 10.76
N ASN A 178 4.53 5.04 10.76
CA ASN A 178 4.09 5.72 12.00
C ASN A 178 2.86 5.03 12.63
N CYS A 179 1.93 4.55 11.81
CA CYS A 179 0.76 3.80 12.27
C CYS A 179 1.19 2.48 12.94
N GLN A 180 2.12 1.73 12.34
CA GLN A 180 2.66 0.49 12.91
C GLN A 180 3.31 0.73 14.28
N ASN A 181 4.13 1.77 14.42
CA ASN A 181 4.72 2.15 15.70
C ASN A 181 3.66 2.49 16.75
N SER A 182 2.57 3.13 16.34
CA SER A 182 1.44 3.44 17.22
C SER A 182 0.74 2.16 17.69
N VAL A 183 0.52 1.19 16.79
CA VAL A 183 -0.05 -0.13 17.14
C VAL A 183 0.83 -0.86 18.18
N ILE A 184 2.15 -0.88 18.00
CA ILE A 184 3.07 -1.49 18.98
C ILE A 184 2.96 -0.81 20.34
N ASN A 185 2.89 0.52 20.36
CA ASN A 185 2.72 1.26 21.61
C ASN A 185 1.40 0.92 22.32
N GLU A 186 0.30 0.78 21.58
CA GLU A 186 -0.99 0.37 22.14
C GLU A 186 -0.96 -1.06 22.69
N ILE A 187 -0.25 -1.99 22.04
CA ILE A 187 -0.04 -3.35 22.57
C ILE A 187 0.68 -3.30 23.91
N ILE A 188 1.77 -2.52 24.01
CA ILE A 188 2.53 -2.35 25.26
C ILE A 188 1.63 -1.78 26.38
N GLN A 189 0.70 -0.87 26.06
CA GLN A 189 -0.25 -0.37 27.06
C GLN A 189 -1.29 -1.43 27.45
N SER A 190 -1.78 -2.21 26.48
CA SER A 190 -2.69 -3.34 26.72
C SER A 190 -2.07 -4.37 27.68
N GLU A 191 -0.81 -4.75 27.47
CA GLU A 191 -0.09 -5.68 28.34
C GLU A 191 0.04 -5.14 29.78
N LYS A 192 0.27 -3.84 29.97
CA LYS A 192 0.29 -3.22 31.31
C LYS A 192 -1.08 -3.30 31.99
N LEU A 193 -2.17 -3.08 31.24
CA LEU A 193 -3.52 -3.19 31.78
C LEU A 193 -3.86 -4.64 32.14
N ILE A 194 -3.46 -5.60 31.33
CA ILE A 194 -3.62 -7.03 31.61
C ILE A 194 -2.89 -7.41 32.90
N LYS A 195 -1.65 -6.97 33.07
CA LYS A 195 -0.88 -7.25 34.30
C LYS A 195 -1.57 -6.70 35.55
N LYS A 196 -2.14 -5.50 35.46
CA LYS A 196 -2.94 -4.93 36.55
C LYS A 196 -4.21 -5.75 36.82
N LEU A 197 -4.85 -6.27 35.76
CA LEU A 197 -6.03 -7.13 35.89
C LEU A 197 -5.70 -8.46 36.57
N GLU A 198 -4.54 -9.05 36.28
CA GLU A 198 -4.03 -10.23 36.98
C GLU A 198 -3.86 -9.97 38.49
N ASP A 199 -3.25 -8.83 38.85
CA ASP A 199 -3.10 -8.40 40.26
C ASP A 199 -4.46 -8.24 40.96
N ASP A 200 -5.42 -7.60 40.28
CA ASP A 200 -6.79 -7.42 40.79
C ASP A 200 -7.51 -8.77 40.99
N ILE A 201 -7.34 -9.73 40.08
CA ILE A 201 -7.89 -11.08 40.23
C ILE A 201 -7.30 -11.81 41.44
N GLN A 202 -5.99 -11.70 41.67
CA GLN A 202 -5.35 -12.30 42.84
C GLN A 202 -5.89 -11.70 44.15
N ALA A 203 -6.10 -10.38 44.17
CA ALA A 203 -6.73 -9.71 45.31
C ALA A 203 -8.17 -10.21 45.54
N ILE A 204 -8.97 -10.35 44.48
CA ILE A 204 -10.34 -10.88 44.56
C ILE A 204 -10.33 -12.33 45.08
N LYS A 205 -9.44 -13.19 44.56
CA LYS A 205 -9.28 -14.58 45.04
C LYS A 205 -9.00 -14.62 46.53
N SER A 206 -8.10 -13.76 47.02
CA SER A 206 -7.77 -13.66 48.45
C SER A 206 -8.98 -13.24 49.29
N VAL A 207 -9.68 -12.19 48.89
CA VAL A 207 -10.88 -11.70 49.60
C VAL A 207 -11.97 -12.77 49.61
N MET A 208 -12.22 -13.43 48.48
CA MET A 208 -13.18 -14.53 48.41
C MET A 208 -12.84 -15.68 49.35
N GLY A 209 -11.56 -16.07 49.44
CA GLY A 209 -11.11 -17.10 50.36
C GLY A 209 -11.37 -16.74 51.83
N GLN A 210 -11.11 -15.49 52.21
CA GLN A 210 -11.41 -14.99 53.55
C GLN A 210 -12.92 -14.98 53.84
N THR A 211 -13.73 -14.47 52.91
CA THR A 211 -15.20 -14.47 53.06
C THR A 211 -15.77 -15.88 53.17
N LEU A 212 -15.21 -16.87 52.45
CA LEU A 212 -15.64 -18.26 52.57
C LEU A 212 -15.36 -18.80 53.98
N SER A 213 -14.16 -18.55 54.50
CA SER A 213 -13.75 -18.98 55.85
C SER A 213 -14.59 -18.31 56.96
N GLU A 214 -14.87 -17.01 56.83
CA GLU A 214 -15.79 -16.31 57.75
C GLU A 214 -17.20 -16.92 57.71
N PHE A 215 -17.70 -17.25 56.52
CA PHE A 215 -19.01 -17.86 56.38
C PHE A 215 -19.09 -19.25 57.03
N GLU A 216 -18.06 -20.08 56.87
CA GLU A 216 -17.98 -21.38 57.54
C GLU A 216 -18.00 -21.24 59.07
N ALA A 217 -17.24 -20.26 59.61
CA ALA A 217 -17.23 -19.96 61.04
C ALA A 217 -18.62 -19.52 61.54
N THR A 218 -19.27 -18.56 60.87
CA THR A 218 -20.63 -18.10 61.22
C THR A 218 -21.65 -19.24 61.10
N SER A 219 -21.53 -20.11 60.10
CA SER A 219 -22.42 -21.27 59.96
C SER A 219 -22.27 -22.26 61.11
N SER A 220 -21.05 -22.48 61.61
CA SER A 220 -20.80 -23.29 62.81
C SER A 220 -21.45 -22.66 64.04
N GLU A 221 -21.24 -21.34 64.24
CA GLU A 221 -21.84 -20.61 65.36
C GLU A 221 -23.39 -20.68 65.34
N ILE A 222 -24.00 -20.54 64.15
CA ILE A 222 -25.46 -20.69 64.00
C ILE A 222 -25.91 -22.11 64.37
N SER A 223 -25.16 -23.14 63.98
CA SER A 223 -25.46 -24.51 64.36
C SER A 223 -25.41 -24.71 65.88
N ASP A 224 -24.39 -24.15 66.53
CA ASP A 224 -24.24 -24.21 67.99
C ASP A 224 -25.39 -23.47 68.69
N ILE A 225 -25.77 -22.29 68.21
CA ILE A 225 -26.95 -21.55 68.69
C ILE A 225 -28.22 -22.37 68.53
N SER A 226 -28.41 -23.05 67.39
CA SER A 226 -29.57 -23.89 67.15
C SER A 226 -29.68 -25.03 68.16
N ASN A 227 -28.55 -25.66 68.51
CA ASN A 227 -28.51 -26.72 69.52
C ASN A 227 -28.86 -26.17 70.91
N VAL A 228 -28.31 -25.01 71.29
CA VAL A 228 -28.63 -24.33 72.55
C VAL A 228 -30.11 -23.96 72.61
N LEU A 229 -30.70 -23.48 71.52
CA LEU A 229 -32.13 -23.18 71.45
C LEU A 229 -33.00 -24.43 71.62
N GLU A 230 -32.60 -25.57 71.08
CA GLU A 230 -33.32 -26.83 71.27
C GLU A 230 -33.30 -27.28 72.74
N GLU A 231 -32.15 -27.18 73.40
CA GLU A 231 -31.98 -27.51 74.82
C GLU A 231 -32.76 -26.55 75.74
N LEU A 232 -32.73 -25.25 75.40
CA LEU A 232 -33.54 -24.23 76.06
C LEU A 232 -35.04 -24.55 75.93
N ASN A 233 -35.49 -24.96 74.75
CA ASN A 233 -36.89 -25.34 74.51
C ASN A 233 -37.30 -26.56 75.34
N LYS A 234 -36.45 -27.59 75.43
CA LYS A 234 -36.67 -28.75 76.33
C LYS A 234 -36.77 -28.34 77.80
N SER A 235 -35.91 -27.41 78.22
CA SER A 235 -35.92 -26.88 79.59
C SER A 235 -37.19 -26.09 79.88
N PHE A 236 -37.66 -25.26 78.94
CA PHE A 236 -38.95 -24.57 79.06
C PHE A 236 -40.13 -25.53 79.15
N GLN A 237 -40.13 -26.62 78.36
CA GLN A 237 -41.15 -27.65 78.45
C GLN A 237 -41.17 -28.29 79.85
N ALA A 238 -40.01 -28.66 80.38
CA ALA A 238 -39.90 -29.24 81.73
C ALA A 238 -40.35 -28.27 82.83
N ILE A 239 -40.05 -26.97 82.70
CA ILE A 239 -40.53 -25.93 83.62
C ILE A 239 -42.06 -25.81 83.54
N SER A 240 -42.63 -25.85 82.33
CA SER A 240 -44.07 -25.81 82.11
C SER A 240 -44.76 -26.99 82.78
N ASP A 241 -44.26 -28.21 82.56
CA ASP A 241 -44.79 -29.44 83.16
C ASP A 241 -44.71 -29.38 84.70
N PHE A 242 -43.58 -28.91 85.24
CA PHE A 242 -43.40 -28.73 86.69
C PHE A 242 -44.38 -27.70 87.27
N ALA A 243 -44.60 -26.58 86.59
CA ALA A 243 -45.57 -25.59 87.01
C ALA A 243 -47.00 -26.16 87.04
N GLU A 244 -47.37 -26.99 86.07
CA GLU A 244 -48.65 -27.69 86.01
C GLU A 244 -48.81 -28.71 87.16
N ASP A 245 -47.76 -29.47 87.47
CA ASP A 245 -47.73 -30.40 88.60
C ASP A 245 -47.89 -29.68 89.96
N VAL A 246 -47.21 -28.54 90.13
CA VAL A 246 -47.32 -27.70 91.33
C VAL A 246 -48.74 -27.14 91.44
N GLN A 247 -49.32 -26.64 90.35
CA GLN A 247 -50.71 -26.15 90.32
C GLN A 247 -51.71 -27.25 90.71
N THR A 248 -51.53 -28.46 90.17
CA THR A 248 -52.37 -29.62 90.45
C THR A 248 -52.25 -30.06 91.91
N SER A 249 -51.03 -30.09 92.45
CA SER A 249 -50.77 -30.42 93.85
C SER A 249 -51.36 -29.39 94.80
N SER A 250 -51.26 -28.10 94.46
CA SER A 250 -51.88 -27.01 95.20
C SER A 250 -53.40 -27.15 95.22
N ASN A 251 -54.03 -27.43 94.07
CA ASN A 251 -55.48 -27.64 93.99
C ASN A 251 -55.93 -28.83 94.86
N ARG A 252 -55.18 -29.95 94.87
CA ARG A 252 -55.49 -31.11 95.75
C ARG A 252 -55.35 -30.81 97.24
N LEU A 253 -54.48 -29.90 97.64
CA LEU A 253 -54.34 -29.45 99.03
C LEU A 253 -55.51 -28.55 99.45
N ILE A 254 -56.11 -27.82 98.52
CA ILE A 254 -57.26 -26.94 98.77
C ILE A 254 -58.58 -27.75 98.83
N GLU A 255 -58.67 -28.90 98.17
CA GLU A 255 -59.84 -29.80 98.19
C GLU A 255 -59.88 -30.78 99.38
N LYS A 256 -58.88 -30.78 100.27
CA LYS A 256 -58.85 -31.56 101.52
C LYS A 256 -59.21 -30.68 102.73
#